data_AF-A0A6G8UDA4-F1
#
_entry.id   AF-A0A6G8UDA4-F1
#
_cell.length_a   1.000
_cell.length_b   1.000
_cell.length_c   1.000
_cell.angle_alpha   90.00
_cell.angle_beta   90.00
_cell.angle_gamma   90.00
#
_symmetry.space_group_name_H-M   'P 1'
#
loop_
_entity.id
_entity.type
_entity.pdbx_description
1 polymer ?
#
loop_
_entity_poly.entity_id
_entity_poly.type
_entity_poly.pdbx_seq_one_letter_code
_entity_poly.pdbx_strand_id
1 'polypeptide(L)'
;MYRLMLAAAVCFVSFAATAEEDSKAAIKKWRACADATATRFAKTDEAAQVVSRLAILSCRAEKQAAWQAMSQESGPHFADDYVETMERRYTDLLAIDVIEMRLKK
;
A
#
# COMPACT_ATOMS: atom_id res chain seq x y z
N MET A 1 32.34 12.08 29.99
CA MET A 1 31.01 11.41 29.92
C MET A 1 30.08 11.96 28.82
N TYR A 2 30.31 13.14 28.24
CA TYR A 2 29.48 13.71 27.16
C TYR A 2 29.62 13.05 25.77
N ARG A 3 30.68 12.28 25.51
CA ARG A 3 30.92 11.64 24.19
C ARG A 3 30.12 10.35 23.96
N LEU A 4 29.61 9.71 25.01
CA LEU A 4 28.84 8.47 24.90
C LEU A 4 27.35 8.71 24.60
N MET A 5 26.81 9.90 24.90
CA MET A 5 25.40 10.21 24.61
C MET A 5 25.12 10.55 23.13
N LEU A 6 26.13 11.02 22.39
CA LEU A 6 25.97 11.35 20.96
C LEU A 6 25.83 10.11 20.07
N ALA A 7 26.50 9.01 20.41
CA ALA A 7 26.42 7.77 19.63
C ALA A 7 25.04 7.10 19.73
N ALA A 8 24.39 7.18 20.90
CA ALA A 8 23.05 6.63 21.09
C ALA A 8 22.00 7.40 20.27
N ALA A 9 22.09 8.74 20.22
CA ALA A 9 21.15 9.56 19.44
C ALA A 9 21.25 9.29 17.93
N VAL A 10 22.44 9.00 17.40
CA VAL A 10 22.63 8.71 15.96
C VAL A 10 22.01 7.36 15.57
N CYS A 11 22.06 6.34 16.44
CA CYS A 11 21.44 5.06 16.15
C CYS A 11 19.91 5.16 16.01
N PHE A 12 19.23 5.92 16.89
CA PHE A 12 17.76 6.01 16.84
C PHE A 12 17.21 6.68 15.59
N VAL A 13 17.93 7.65 15.01
CA VAL A 13 17.45 8.37 13.81
C VAL A 13 17.58 7.52 12.54
N SER A 14 18.58 6.64 12.47
CA SER A 14 18.78 5.77 11.30
C SER A 14 17.69 4.70 11.13
N PHE A 15 17.11 4.18 12.22
CA PHE A 15 16.04 3.18 12.15
C PHE A 15 14.69 3.79 11.74
N ALA A 16 14.40 5.02 12.14
CA ALA A 16 13.14 5.68 11.78
C ALA A 16 13.07 6.00 10.28
N ALA A 17 14.16 6.52 9.70
CA ALA A 17 14.21 6.87 8.28
C ALA A 17 14.11 5.63 7.37
N THR A 18 14.66 4.50 7.80
CA THR A 18 14.59 3.23 7.05
C THR A 18 13.20 2.60 7.13
N ALA A 19 12.56 2.61 8.30
CA ALA A 19 11.19 2.12 8.46
C ALA A 19 10.17 2.92 7.62
N GLU A 20 10.32 4.25 7.53
CA GLU A 20 9.48 5.11 6.69
C GLU A 20 9.64 4.81 5.19
N GLU A 21 10.87 4.57 4.74
CA GLU A 21 11.13 4.23 3.34
C GLU A 21 10.57 2.84 2.97
N ASP A 22 10.73 1.87 3.88
CA ASP A 22 10.22 0.51 3.74
C ASP A 22 8.67 0.48 3.68
N SER A 23 8.00 1.26 4.53
CA SER A 23 6.53 1.33 4.53
C SER A 23 5.98 1.92 3.23
N LYS A 24 6.61 2.99 2.73
CA LYS A 24 6.26 3.62 1.44
C LYS A 24 6.47 2.67 0.28
N ALA A 25 7.60 1.95 0.27
CA ALA A 25 7.90 0.96 -0.75
C ALA A 25 6.89 -0.18 -0.74
N ALA A 26 6.52 -0.70 0.44
CA ALA A 26 5.55 -1.78 0.59
C ALA A 26 4.14 -1.35 0.14
N ILE A 27 3.69 -0.15 0.53
CA ILE A 27 2.42 0.44 0.05
C ILE A 27 2.42 0.61 -1.47
N LYS A 28 3.52 1.11 -2.05
CA LYS A 28 3.66 1.26 -3.50
C LYS A 28 3.61 -0.09 -4.22
N LYS A 29 4.24 -1.12 -3.66
CA LYS A 29 4.22 -2.48 -4.20
C LYS A 29 2.81 -3.07 -4.20
N TRP A 30 2.07 -2.90 -3.12
CA TRP A 30 0.66 -3.31 -3.05
C TRP A 30 -0.20 -2.63 -4.11
N ARG A 31 -0.07 -1.31 -4.26
CA ARG A 31 -0.77 -0.56 -5.31
C ARG A 31 -0.43 -1.07 -6.71
N ALA A 32 0.86 -1.21 -7.01
CA ALA A 32 1.30 -1.71 -8.31
C ALA A 32 0.76 -3.12 -8.64
N CYS A 33 0.65 -4.01 -7.64
CA CYS A 33 0.00 -5.31 -7.83
C CYS A 33 -1.48 -5.15 -8.20
N ALA A 34 -2.21 -4.30 -7.49
CA ALA A 34 -3.63 -4.08 -7.74
C ALA A 34 -3.85 -3.39 -9.10
N ASP A 35 -3.04 -2.40 -9.47
CA ASP A 35 -3.09 -1.77 -10.81
C ASP A 35 -2.87 -2.79 -11.94
N ALA A 36 -1.84 -3.63 -11.80
CA ALA A 36 -1.54 -4.67 -12.79
C ALA A 36 -2.69 -5.68 -12.90
N THR A 37 -3.29 -6.03 -11.77
CA THR A 37 -4.42 -6.96 -11.72
C THR A 37 -5.68 -6.34 -12.32
N ALA A 38 -6.00 -5.10 -11.97
CA ALA A 38 -7.11 -4.34 -12.56
C ALA A 38 -6.95 -4.20 -14.08
N THR A 39 -5.73 -3.93 -14.56
CA THR A 39 -5.41 -3.87 -15.99
C THR A 39 -5.68 -5.21 -16.69
N ARG A 40 -5.29 -6.33 -16.07
CA ARG A 40 -5.54 -7.69 -16.60
C ARG A 40 -7.03 -7.98 -16.73
N PHE A 41 -7.81 -7.60 -15.73
CA PHE A 41 -9.26 -7.82 -15.69
C PHE A 41 -10.07 -6.70 -16.36
N ALA A 42 -9.46 -5.59 -16.80
CA ALA A 42 -10.19 -4.49 -17.44
C ALA A 42 -10.88 -4.90 -18.76
N LYS A 43 -10.50 -6.03 -19.36
CA LYS A 43 -11.10 -6.55 -20.60
C LYS A 43 -12.31 -7.44 -20.39
N THR A 44 -12.61 -7.81 -19.15
CA THR A 44 -13.70 -8.73 -18.85
C THR A 44 -15.04 -7.97 -18.75
N ASP A 45 -16.16 -8.68 -18.79
CA ASP A 45 -17.51 -8.10 -18.85
C ASP A 45 -18.09 -7.73 -17.47
N GLU A 46 -17.37 -8.04 -16.38
CA GLU A 46 -17.79 -7.71 -15.02
C GLU A 46 -17.84 -6.19 -14.83
N ALA A 47 -18.70 -5.74 -13.91
CA ALA A 47 -18.75 -4.33 -13.52
C ALA A 47 -17.38 -3.86 -12.99
N ALA A 48 -17.02 -2.59 -13.24
CA ALA A 48 -15.74 -2.04 -12.82
C ALA A 48 -15.50 -2.14 -11.29
N GLN A 49 -16.58 -2.02 -10.50
CA GLN A 49 -16.53 -2.22 -9.04
C GLN A 49 -16.19 -3.66 -8.64
N VAL A 50 -16.58 -4.65 -9.44
CA VAL A 50 -16.23 -6.05 -9.21
C VAL A 50 -14.76 -6.26 -9.54
N VAL A 51 -14.29 -5.71 -10.67
CA VAL A 51 -12.89 -5.78 -11.08
C VAL A 51 -11.97 -5.12 -10.06
N SER A 52 -12.33 -3.94 -9.53
CA SER A 52 -11.50 -3.25 -8.53
C SER A 52 -11.37 -4.03 -7.23
N ARG A 53 -12.47 -4.59 -6.72
CA ARG A 53 -12.45 -5.46 -5.53
C ARG A 53 -11.63 -6.73 -5.78
N LEU A 54 -11.78 -7.35 -6.94
CA LEU A 54 -11.00 -8.53 -7.32
C LEU A 54 -9.51 -8.22 -7.38
N ALA A 55 -9.13 -7.04 -7.89
CA ALA A 55 -7.75 -6.61 -7.96
C ALA A 55 -7.12 -6.46 -6.57
N ILE A 56 -7.82 -5.83 -5.62
CA ILE A 56 -7.39 -5.72 -4.23
C ILE A 56 -7.27 -7.09 -3.56
N LEU A 57 -8.28 -7.95 -3.71
CA LEU A 57 -8.30 -9.29 -3.10
C LEU A 57 -7.16 -10.18 -3.61
N SER A 58 -6.80 -10.03 -4.88
CA SER A 58 -5.72 -10.80 -5.51
C SER A 58 -4.33 -10.41 -4.98
N CYS A 59 -4.19 -9.22 -4.39
CA CYS A 59 -2.94 -8.66 -3.88
C CYS A 59 -2.87 -8.65 -2.34
N ARG A 60 -3.48 -9.65 -1.71
CA ARG A 60 -3.57 -9.76 -0.25
C ARG A 60 -2.21 -9.89 0.43
N ALA A 61 -1.26 -10.58 -0.20
CA ALA A 61 0.08 -10.77 0.34
C ALA A 61 0.84 -9.44 0.42
N GLU A 62 0.77 -8.63 -0.64
CA GLU A 62 1.36 -7.31 -0.69
C GLU A 62 0.68 -6.34 0.28
N LYS A 63 -0.66 -6.42 0.41
CA LYS A 63 -1.40 -5.66 1.42
C LYS A 63 -0.93 -5.99 2.84
N GLN A 64 -0.73 -7.28 3.14
CA GLN A 64 -0.23 -7.73 4.43
C GLN A 64 1.19 -7.22 4.69
N ALA A 65 2.07 -7.25 3.69
CA ALA A 65 3.42 -6.70 3.81
C ALA A 65 3.41 -5.18 4.05
N ALA A 66 2.52 -4.46 3.38
CA ALA A 66 2.33 -3.03 3.58
C ALA A 66 1.81 -2.70 5.00
N TRP A 67 0.89 -3.51 5.51
CA TRP A 67 0.44 -3.42 6.90
C TRP A 67 1.58 -3.68 7.89
N GLN A 68 2.39 -4.72 7.66
CA GLN A 68 3.52 -5.04 8.54
C GLN A 68 4.55 -3.91 8.58
N ALA A 69 4.91 -3.35 7.42
CA ALA A 69 5.84 -2.24 7.36
C ALA A 69 5.28 -0.97 8.04
N MET A 70 4.00 -0.66 7.82
CA MET A 70 3.34 0.46 8.49
C MET A 70 3.24 0.25 10.01
N SER A 71 3.01 -0.99 10.45
CA SER A 71 2.97 -1.34 11.87
C SER A 71 4.33 -1.19 12.54
N GLN A 72 5.43 -1.40 11.81
CA GLN A 72 6.78 -1.20 12.33
C GLN A 72 7.14 0.28 12.43
N GLU A 73 6.69 1.10 11.48
CA GLU A 73 6.94 2.55 11.48
C GLU A 73 6.10 3.29 12.53
N SER A 74 4.77 3.08 12.51
CA SER A 74 3.80 3.93 13.20
C SER A 74 2.92 3.18 14.22
N GLY A 75 3.14 1.87 14.40
CA GLY A 75 2.39 1.02 15.31
C GLY A 75 1.15 0.34 14.70
N PRO A 76 0.67 -0.75 15.32
CA PRO A 76 -0.34 -1.62 14.73
C PRO A 76 -1.71 -0.95 14.54
N HIS A 77 -2.16 -0.12 15.49
CA HIS A 77 -3.44 0.58 15.35
C HIS A 77 -3.45 1.58 14.20
N PHE A 78 -2.35 2.33 14.04
CA PHE A 78 -2.21 3.22 12.89
C PHE A 78 -2.17 2.44 11.59
N ALA A 79 -1.49 1.28 11.56
CA ALA A 79 -1.43 0.44 10.37
C ALA A 79 -2.80 -0.12 9.96
N ASP A 80 -3.63 -0.54 10.93
CA ASP A 80 -5.00 -0.96 10.69
C ASP A 80 -5.81 0.15 10.02
N ASP A 81 -5.89 1.32 10.67
CA ASP A 81 -6.67 2.47 10.18
C ASP A 81 -6.17 2.97 8.83
N TYR A 82 -4.85 3.06 8.67
CA TYR A 82 -4.23 3.56 7.45
C TYR A 82 -4.46 2.63 6.27
N VAL A 83 -4.18 1.33 6.42
CA VAL A 83 -4.32 0.36 5.32
C VAL A 83 -5.78 0.17 4.94
N GLU A 84 -6.70 0.13 5.91
CA GLU A 84 -8.13 0.04 5.63
C GLU A 84 -8.64 1.29 4.89
N THR A 85 -8.26 2.48 5.36
CA THR A 85 -8.64 3.74 4.69
C THR A 85 -8.09 3.80 3.27
N MET A 86 -6.83 3.41 3.10
CA MET A 86 -6.19 3.33 1.79
C MET A 86 -6.88 2.33 0.87
N GLU A 87 -7.25 1.15 1.36
CA GLU A 87 -7.97 0.14 0.59
C GLU A 87 -9.31 0.67 0.08
N ARG A 88 -10.12 1.29 0.94
CA ARG A 88 -11.42 1.83 0.57
C ARG A 88 -11.27 2.87 -0.53
N ARG A 89 -10.43 3.89 -0.29
CA ARG A 89 -10.19 4.97 -1.27
C ARG A 89 -9.64 4.43 -2.58
N TYR A 90 -8.72 3.49 -2.51
CA TYR A 90 -8.02 2.98 -3.69
C TYR A 90 -8.88 2.02 -4.51
N THR A 91 -9.80 1.27 -3.87
CA THR A 91 -10.80 0.46 -4.57
C THR A 91 -11.70 1.31 -5.46
N ASP A 92 -12.09 2.50 -4.98
CA ASP A 92 -12.90 3.45 -5.76
C ASP A 92 -12.11 4.01 -6.95
N LEU A 93 -10.84 4.38 -6.73
CA LEU A 93 -9.96 4.86 -7.80
C LEU A 93 -9.73 3.78 -8.88
N LEU A 94 -9.46 2.54 -8.48
CA LEU A 94 -9.32 1.42 -9.41
C LEU A 94 -10.58 1.19 -10.24
N ALA A 95 -11.77 1.39 -9.67
CA ALA A 95 -13.01 1.27 -10.44
C ALA A 95 -13.10 2.35 -11.52
N ILE A 96 -12.71 3.59 -11.20
CA ILE A 96 -12.62 4.69 -12.18
C ILE A 96 -11.60 4.34 -13.27
N ASP A 97 -10.40 3.89 -12.89
CA ASP A 97 -9.34 3.53 -13.84
C ASP A 97 -9.79 2.40 -14.79
N VAL A 98 -10.52 1.40 -14.29
CA VAL A 98 -11.10 0.33 -15.11
C VAL A 98 -12.12 0.88 -16.11
N ILE A 99 -12.98 1.82 -15.70
CA ILE A 99 -13.92 2.48 -16.61
C ILE A 99 -13.15 3.25 -17.69
N GLU A 100 -12.15 4.04 -17.32
CA GLU A 100 -11.34 4.79 -18.27
C GLU A 100 -10.61 3.87 -19.25
N MET A 101 -10.02 2.77 -18.77
CA MET A 101 -9.35 1.78 -19.63
C MET A 101 -10.31 1.13 -20.62
N ARG A 102 -11.59 1.00 -20.28
CA ARG A 102 -12.61 0.45 -21.18
C ARG A 102 -13.09 1.47 -22.20
N LEU A 103 -13.17 2.75 -21.84
CA LEU A 103 -13.56 3.84 -22.74
C LEU A 103 -12.47 4.23 -23.74
N LYS A 104 -11.20 4.00 -23.40
CA LYS A 104 -10.04 4.26 -24.28
C LYS A 104 -9.78 3.15 -25.32
N LYS A 105 -10.55 2.06 -25.29
CA LYS A 105 -10.52 1.00 -26.31
C LYS A 105 -11.50 1.30 -27.43
#